data_AF-A0A5N7ZEH0-F1
#
_entry.id   AF-A0A5N7ZEH0-F1
#
_cell.length_a   1.000
_cell.length_b   1.000
_cell.length_c   1.000
_cell.angle_alpha   90.00
_cell.angle_beta   90.00
_cell.angle_gamma   90.00
#
_symmetry.space_group_name_H-M   'P 1'
#
loop_
_entity.id
_entity.type
_entity.pdbx_description
1 polymer ?
#
loop_
_entity_poly.entity_id
_entity_poly.type
_entity_poly.pdbx_seq_one_letter_code
_entity_poly.pdbx_strand_id
1 'polypeptide(L)'
;STADNSGYTGGSSGGHNGGHTGHNTGIPNLPPPKFDSGDSNSGAGGITVFTKPVFKLKFALYFKLFKTRMKSVVSDPLWWRTTNGKKIAEYLQGHFDNQTGLMDVKTTEFAVWAIGYLVSHPEVTWEQFENWFLGEVEGQDGEYDSEFWDNPDLTFPQQQLPSFYDFNSAYPRIKGKELAQLIGGEILDLYTKYPNSVRGYCALKVSRALNYSGITIPHIVTTKDDAGTVSGDDGKYYFLNAKALNKWMQKTFGISPDNPFHIRISGSEGGIKGENFPKLTAGLKGIYSMVSSNSKWASGHADLIKGDGTCVNGCHFYDTPPAPIAYIDIWILN
;
A
#
# COMPACT_ATOMS: atom_id res chain seq x y z
N SER A 1 18.15 -49.86 -42.92
CA SER A 1 18.07 -50.47 -44.26
C SER A 1 16.63 -50.29 -44.73
N THR A 2 16.45 -49.45 -45.75
CA THR A 2 15.24 -49.20 -46.59
C THR A 2 13.95 -48.77 -45.86
N ALA A 3 13.50 -47.50 -45.88
CA ALA A 3 13.05 -46.62 -47.01
C ALA A 3 11.89 -47.27 -47.80
N ASP A 4 10.77 -46.65 -48.20
CA ASP A 4 10.37 -45.25 -48.40
C ASP A 4 8.81 -45.20 -48.60
N ASN A 5 8.10 -44.16 -48.13
CA ASN A 5 7.46 -43.06 -48.91
C ASN A 5 6.18 -43.46 -49.70
N SER A 6 5.00 -42.81 -49.61
CA SER A 6 4.69 -41.40 -49.88
C SER A 6 3.17 -41.14 -49.77
N GLY A 7 2.76 -39.88 -49.58
CA GLY A 7 1.36 -39.45 -49.83
C GLY A 7 0.90 -38.17 -49.12
N TYR A 8 1.25 -37.01 -49.68
CA TYR A 8 0.83 -35.67 -49.24
C TYR A 8 -0.42 -35.20 -50.03
N THR A 9 -1.34 -34.50 -49.38
CA THR A 9 -2.27 -33.41 -49.82
C THR A 9 -3.35 -33.33 -48.74
N GLY A 10 -3.79 -32.23 -48.13
CA GLY A 10 -3.78 -30.79 -48.41
C GLY A 10 -5.19 -30.29 -48.06
N GLY A 11 -5.35 -29.26 -47.20
CA GLY A 11 -6.64 -28.55 -47.08
C GLY A 11 -7.13 -28.18 -45.68
N SER A 12 -6.69 -27.01 -45.22
CA SER A 12 -7.39 -25.93 -44.49
C SER A 12 -8.74 -26.14 -43.77
N SER A 13 -8.79 -25.50 -42.59
CA SER A 13 -9.87 -24.71 -41.98
C SER A 13 -11.02 -25.39 -41.23
N GLY A 14 -11.21 -24.97 -39.97
CA GLY A 14 -12.53 -24.91 -39.34
C GLY A 14 -12.58 -25.26 -37.86
N GLY A 15 -12.52 -24.25 -36.99
CA GLY A 15 -13.27 -24.23 -35.73
C GLY A 15 -12.63 -24.91 -34.52
N HIS A 16 -11.87 -24.14 -33.74
CA HIS A 16 -11.77 -24.40 -32.30
C HIS A 16 -12.69 -23.43 -31.57
N ASN A 17 -13.80 -23.97 -31.07
CA ASN A 17 -14.64 -23.33 -30.06
C ASN A 17 -13.81 -23.25 -28.76
N GLY A 18 -13.12 -22.14 -28.56
CA GLY A 18 -12.57 -21.75 -27.28
C GLY A 18 -13.71 -21.29 -26.38
N GLY A 19 -14.31 -22.22 -25.65
CA GLY A 19 -15.20 -21.91 -24.54
C GLY A 19 -14.38 -21.30 -23.41
N HIS A 20 -14.23 -19.97 -23.43
CA HIS A 20 -13.81 -19.23 -22.24
C HIS A 20 -14.96 -19.27 -21.25
N THR A 21 -14.86 -20.16 -20.26
CA THR A 21 -15.58 -20.03 -19.00
C THR A 21 -15.04 -18.77 -18.34
N GLY A 22 -15.81 -17.68 -18.44
CA GLY A 22 -15.49 -16.43 -17.76
C GLY A 22 -15.48 -16.66 -16.25
N HIS A 23 -14.30 -16.75 -15.67
CA HIS A 23 -14.14 -16.66 -14.22
C HIS A 23 -14.40 -15.22 -13.80
N ASN A 24 -15.33 -15.05 -12.85
CA ASN A 24 -15.64 -13.76 -12.25
C ASN A 24 -14.48 -13.37 -11.32
N THR A 25 -13.72 -12.34 -11.69
CA THR A 25 -12.44 -11.99 -11.05
C THR A 25 -12.60 -11.20 -9.75
N GLY A 26 -13.79 -11.15 -9.15
CA GLY A 26 -14.03 -10.38 -7.93
C GLY A 26 -13.90 -8.86 -8.06
N ILE A 27 -13.84 -8.35 -9.29
CA ILE A 27 -13.90 -6.92 -9.57
C ILE A 27 -15.25 -6.69 -10.25
N PRO A 28 -16.23 -6.06 -9.57
CA PRO A 28 -17.49 -5.70 -10.20
C PRO A 28 -17.21 -4.94 -11.49
N ASN A 29 -18.05 -5.15 -12.52
CA ASN A 29 -18.03 -4.32 -13.72
C ASN A 29 -18.13 -2.84 -13.31
N LEU A 30 -16.99 -2.16 -13.23
CA LEU A 30 -16.95 -0.74 -12.94
C LEU A 30 -17.65 -0.03 -14.11
N PRO A 31 -18.64 0.84 -13.85
CA PRO A 31 -19.26 1.60 -14.92
C PRO A 31 -18.18 2.39 -15.68
N PRO A 32 -18.30 2.51 -17.01
CA PRO A 32 -17.32 3.27 -17.79
C PRO A 32 -17.21 4.70 -17.24
N PRO A 33 -16.01 5.32 -17.30
CA PRO A 33 -15.83 6.70 -16.89
C PRO A 33 -16.83 7.56 -17.67
N LYS A 34 -17.78 8.16 -16.96
CA LYS A 34 -18.63 9.21 -17.51
C LYS A 34 -17.73 10.39 -17.82
N PHE A 35 -17.30 10.48 -19.07
CA PHE A 35 -16.88 11.75 -19.64
C PHE A 35 -18.15 12.59 -19.81
N ASP A 36 -18.38 13.51 -18.88
CA ASP A 36 -19.33 14.61 -19.09
C ASP A 36 -18.75 15.52 -20.17
N SER A 37 -19.04 15.15 -21.43
CA SER A 37 -18.85 16.01 -22.57
C SER A 37 -20.11 16.87 -22.75
N GLY A 38 -20.00 18.12 -22.30
CA GLY A 38 -20.75 19.23 -22.86
C GLY A 38 -22.01 19.64 -22.09
N ASP A 39 -21.97 20.85 -21.56
CA ASP A 39 -22.89 21.83 -22.13
C ASP A 39 -22.27 23.24 -22.14
N SER A 40 -22.30 23.82 -23.33
CA SER A 40 -21.91 25.18 -23.64
C SER A 40 -23.19 26.01 -23.81
N ASN A 41 -23.41 27.05 -22.99
CA ASN A 41 -23.83 28.33 -23.55
C ASN A 41 -23.77 29.54 -22.60
N SER A 42 -23.21 30.61 -23.17
CA SER A 42 -23.62 32.02 -23.10
C SER A 42 -23.98 32.67 -21.75
N GLY A 43 -23.14 33.62 -21.34
CA GLY A 43 -23.48 34.63 -20.34
C GLY A 43 -22.40 35.71 -20.24
N ALA A 44 -22.33 36.59 -21.25
CA ALA A 44 -21.46 37.75 -21.26
C ALA A 44 -21.89 38.73 -20.15
N GLY A 45 -21.21 38.67 -19.01
CA GLY A 45 -21.24 39.68 -17.95
C GLY A 45 -19.81 39.87 -17.47
N GLY A 46 -19.15 40.93 -17.96
CA GLY A 46 -17.77 41.26 -17.63
C GLY A 46 -17.60 41.58 -16.15
N ILE A 47 -17.40 40.54 -15.33
CA ILE A 47 -16.82 40.67 -14.00
C ILE A 47 -15.33 40.87 -14.23
N THR A 48 -14.84 42.10 -14.11
CA THR A 48 -13.43 42.38 -13.87
C THR A 48 -13.06 41.72 -12.54
N VAL A 49 -12.59 40.48 -12.60
CA VAL A 49 -11.89 39.83 -11.49
C VAL A 49 -10.60 40.64 -11.31
N PHE A 50 -10.60 41.52 -10.32
CA PHE A 50 -9.36 42.10 -9.82
C PHE A 50 -8.55 40.96 -9.21
N THR A 51 -7.75 40.27 -10.03
CA THR A 51 -6.69 39.41 -9.53
C THR A 51 -5.69 40.34 -8.85
N LYS A 52 -5.86 40.54 -7.53
CA LYS A 52 -4.84 41.18 -6.71
C LYS A 52 -3.51 40.55 -7.09
N PRO A 53 -2.45 41.33 -7.37
CA PRO A 53 -1.16 40.76 -7.66
C PRO A 53 -0.77 39.87 -6.50
N VAL A 54 -0.77 38.55 -6.73
CA VAL A 54 -0.28 37.59 -5.76
C VAL A 54 1.20 37.89 -5.63
N PHE A 55 1.59 38.49 -4.51
CA PHE A 55 2.99 38.72 -4.19
C PHE A 55 3.68 37.36 -4.32
N LYS A 56 4.54 37.20 -5.33
CA LYS A 56 5.25 35.95 -5.57
C LYS A 56 6.28 35.76 -4.47
N LEU A 57 5.83 35.13 -3.38
CA LEU A 57 6.69 34.78 -2.27
C LEU A 57 7.71 33.76 -2.77
N LYS A 58 9.01 34.07 -2.65
CA LYS A 58 10.05 33.08 -2.94
C LYS A 58 10.13 32.07 -1.79
N PHE A 59 10.45 30.81 -2.09
CA PHE A 59 10.60 29.76 -1.07
C PHE A 59 11.55 30.17 0.06
N ALA A 60 12.67 30.84 -0.25
CA ALA A 60 13.61 31.30 0.77
C ALA A 60 12.97 32.26 1.81
N LEU A 61 12.06 33.14 1.36
CA LEU A 61 11.33 34.05 2.26
C LEU A 61 10.23 33.31 3.02
N TYR A 62 9.49 32.42 2.36
CA TYR A 62 8.54 31.51 3.02
C TYR A 62 9.22 30.73 4.14
N PHE A 63 10.32 30.04 3.84
CA PHE A 63 11.03 29.20 4.79
C PHE A 63 11.64 30.01 5.95
N LYS A 64 12.10 31.25 5.70
CA LYS A 64 12.52 32.17 6.77
C LYS A 64 11.38 32.50 7.74
N LEU A 65 10.19 32.79 7.22
CA LEU A 65 8.99 33.07 8.03
C LEU A 65 8.53 31.81 8.77
N PHE A 66 8.53 30.66 8.10
CA PHE A 66 8.19 29.36 8.67
C PHE A 66 9.10 29.03 9.87
N LYS A 67 10.43 29.14 9.73
CA LYS A 67 11.38 28.95 10.85
C LYS A 67 11.11 29.90 12.02
N THR A 68 10.67 31.12 11.75
CA THR A 68 10.35 32.10 12.79
C THR A 68 9.11 31.68 13.58
N ARG A 69 8.09 31.12 12.91
CA ARG A 69 6.90 30.55 13.57
C ARG A 69 7.24 29.30 14.37
N MET A 70 8.21 28.51 13.90
CA MET A 70 8.63 27.28 14.57
C MET A 70 9.54 27.47 15.79
N LYS A 71 9.89 28.71 16.18
CA LYS A 71 10.80 28.96 17.32
C LYS A 71 10.32 28.40 18.66
N SER A 72 9.01 28.26 18.85
CA SER A 72 8.45 27.65 20.07
C SER A 72 8.62 26.13 20.13
N VAL A 73 8.84 25.48 18.97
CA VAL A 73 9.05 24.03 18.85
C VAL A 73 10.54 23.73 18.70
N VAL A 74 11.24 24.51 17.87
CA VAL A 74 12.68 24.38 17.60
C VAL A 74 13.42 25.52 18.33
N SER A 75 13.80 25.26 19.58
CA SER A 75 14.51 26.24 20.40
C SER A 75 15.95 26.47 19.96
N ASP A 76 16.65 25.43 19.50
CA ASP A 76 18.01 25.50 18.96
C ASP A 76 18.01 25.78 17.44
N PRO A 77 18.48 26.95 16.99
CA PRO A 77 18.58 27.26 15.56
C PRO A 77 19.51 26.32 14.78
N LEU A 78 20.44 25.63 15.45
CA LEU A 78 21.33 24.65 14.81
C LEU A 78 20.60 23.37 14.38
N TRP A 79 19.42 23.08 14.93
CA TRP A 79 18.60 21.93 14.50
C TRP A 79 18.32 21.97 13.00
N TRP A 80 18.09 23.15 12.42
CA TRP A 80 17.89 23.34 10.97
C TRP A 80 19.10 22.99 10.11
N ARG A 81 20.27 22.77 10.72
CA ARG A 81 21.51 22.35 10.04
C ARG A 81 21.74 20.83 10.11
N THR A 82 20.97 20.11 10.93
CA THR A 82 20.98 18.65 11.03
C THR A 82 20.44 18.00 9.75
N THR A 83 20.62 16.69 9.59
CA THR A 83 20.02 15.92 8.49
C THR A 83 18.50 16.06 8.48
N ASN A 84 17.84 15.86 9.62
CA ASN A 84 16.39 15.99 9.77
C ASN A 84 15.90 17.40 9.41
N GLY A 85 16.57 18.44 9.91
CA GLY A 85 16.22 19.83 9.60
C GLY A 85 16.35 20.20 8.12
N LYS A 86 17.38 19.67 7.43
CA LYS A 86 17.56 19.84 5.98
C LYS A 86 16.49 19.07 5.20
N LYS A 87 16.18 17.84 5.58
CA LYS A 87 15.18 17.00 4.92
C LYS A 87 13.76 17.55 5.02
N ILE A 88 13.41 18.15 6.17
CA ILE A 88 12.15 18.91 6.30
C ILE A 88 12.13 20.11 5.35
N ALA A 89 13.25 20.83 5.19
CA ALA A 89 13.33 21.93 4.25
C ALA A 89 13.16 21.45 2.79
N GLU A 90 13.76 20.32 2.42
CA GLU A 90 13.60 19.67 1.11
C GLU A 90 12.14 19.23 0.87
N TYR A 91 11.51 18.59 1.85
CA TYR A 91 10.09 18.21 1.81
C TYR A 91 9.21 19.44 1.55
N LEU A 92 9.37 20.51 2.35
CA LEU A 92 8.63 21.75 2.16
C LEU A 92 8.92 22.37 0.79
N GLN A 93 10.15 22.31 0.29
CA GLN A 93 10.49 22.86 -1.01
C GLN A 93 9.79 22.10 -2.15
N GLY A 94 9.71 20.78 -2.07
CA GLY A 94 9.04 19.94 -3.07
C GLY A 94 7.53 20.20 -3.16
N HIS A 95 6.92 20.66 -2.07
CA HIS A 95 5.49 20.99 -2.01
C HIS A 95 5.18 22.49 -2.17
N PHE A 96 6.20 23.33 -2.32
CA PHE A 96 6.01 24.77 -2.49
C PHE A 96 5.60 25.12 -3.92
N ASP A 97 4.44 25.78 -4.10
CA ASP A 97 4.01 26.25 -5.40
C ASP A 97 4.75 27.55 -5.77
N ASN A 98 5.70 27.45 -6.70
CA ASN A 98 6.48 28.59 -7.17
C ASN A 98 5.68 29.59 -8.02
N GLN A 99 4.50 29.21 -8.53
CA GLN A 99 3.63 30.09 -9.31
C GLN A 99 2.82 30.99 -8.41
N THR A 100 2.23 30.42 -7.34
CA THR A 100 1.38 31.16 -6.39
C THR A 100 2.13 31.66 -5.15
N GLY A 101 3.29 31.07 -4.84
CA GLY A 101 4.04 31.35 -3.62
C GLY A 101 3.38 30.76 -2.36
N LEU A 102 2.49 29.78 -2.53
CA LEU A 102 1.71 29.16 -1.47
C LEU A 102 2.20 27.75 -1.14
N MET A 103 1.89 27.32 0.08
CA MET A 103 2.07 25.96 0.56
C MET A 103 0.69 25.36 0.82
N ASP A 104 0.51 24.08 0.49
CA ASP A 104 -0.69 23.36 0.90
C ASP A 104 -0.81 23.34 2.44
N VAL A 105 -2.04 23.49 2.93
CA VAL A 105 -2.31 23.56 4.38
C VAL A 105 -1.95 22.23 5.04
N LYS A 106 -2.29 21.09 4.42
CA LYS A 106 -2.01 19.76 4.98
C LYS A 106 -0.52 19.47 5.00
N THR A 107 0.21 19.87 3.95
CA THR A 107 1.69 19.82 3.95
C THR A 107 2.27 20.62 5.12
N THR A 108 1.76 21.82 5.37
CA THR A 108 2.25 22.67 6.48
C THR A 108 1.94 22.03 7.83
N GLU A 109 0.72 21.54 8.04
CA GLU A 109 0.31 20.86 9.28
C GLU A 109 1.10 19.58 9.54
N PHE A 110 1.37 18.80 8.49
CA PHE A 110 2.22 17.63 8.59
C PHE A 110 3.65 18.02 8.95
N ALA A 111 4.25 19.00 8.26
CA ALA A 111 5.61 19.45 8.56
C ALA A 111 5.76 19.98 9.98
N VAL A 112 4.78 20.72 10.50
CA VAL A 112 4.78 21.21 11.90
C VAL A 112 4.80 20.03 12.88
N TRP A 113 3.95 19.02 12.67
CA TRP A 113 3.94 17.82 13.49
C TRP A 113 5.26 17.03 13.37
N ALA A 114 5.75 16.82 12.15
CA ALA A 114 7.00 16.09 11.87
C ALA A 114 8.20 16.75 12.57
N ILE A 115 8.28 18.08 12.54
CA ILE A 115 9.31 18.83 13.28
C ILE A 115 9.18 18.59 14.78
N GLY A 116 7.96 18.67 15.33
CA GLY A 116 7.71 18.38 16.74
C GLY A 116 8.21 16.98 17.13
N TYR A 117 7.85 15.98 16.34
CA TYR A 117 8.26 14.59 16.53
C TYR A 117 9.78 14.42 16.48
N LEU A 118 10.46 14.95 15.46
CA LEU A 118 11.90 14.82 15.26
C LEU A 118 12.73 15.65 16.25
N VAL A 119 12.14 16.68 16.87
CA VAL A 119 12.77 17.42 17.97
C VAL A 119 12.66 16.66 19.29
N SER A 120 11.52 16.00 19.55
CA SER A 120 11.33 15.21 20.77
C SER A 120 11.99 13.82 20.73
N HIS A 121 12.35 13.33 19.54
CA HIS A 121 13.02 12.05 19.32
C HIS A 121 14.32 12.24 18.52
N PRO A 122 15.36 12.86 19.11
CA PRO A 122 16.61 13.18 18.42
C PRO A 122 17.40 11.94 17.94
N GLU A 123 17.09 10.76 18.47
CA GLU A 123 17.65 9.47 18.05
C GLU A 123 17.07 8.93 16.74
N VAL A 124 15.90 9.43 16.32
CA VAL A 124 15.24 8.99 15.09
C VAL A 124 15.95 9.58 13.88
N THR A 125 16.44 8.70 13.01
CA THR A 125 17.04 9.12 11.74
C THR A 125 15.95 9.52 10.75
N TRP A 126 16.33 10.30 9.72
CA TRP A 126 15.39 10.65 8.66
C TRP A 126 14.85 9.41 7.96
N GLU A 127 15.69 8.41 7.72
CA GLU A 127 15.33 7.18 7.02
C GLU A 127 14.27 6.39 7.80
N GLN A 128 14.38 6.34 9.13
CA GLN A 128 13.35 5.73 9.99
C GLN A 128 12.05 6.52 9.93
N PHE A 129 12.12 7.84 10.09
CA PHE A 129 10.96 8.72 10.02
C PHE A 129 10.23 8.60 8.67
N GLU A 130 10.98 8.61 7.58
CA GLU A 130 10.45 8.47 6.23
C GLU A 130 9.78 7.11 6.04
N ASN A 131 10.41 6.04 6.52
CA ASN A 131 9.83 4.70 6.47
C ASN A 131 8.49 4.60 7.21
N TRP A 132 8.38 5.26 8.36
CA TRP A 132 7.19 5.20 9.19
C TRP A 132 6.04 6.07 8.66
N PHE A 133 6.34 7.28 8.18
CA PHE A 133 5.35 8.35 8.00
C PHE A 133 5.32 9.01 6.62
N LEU A 134 6.20 8.61 5.70
CA LEU A 134 6.31 9.17 4.35
C LEU A 134 6.38 8.08 3.26
N GLY A 135 5.79 6.91 3.53
CA GLY A 135 5.69 5.84 2.54
C GLY A 135 4.92 6.26 1.29
N GLU A 136 5.30 5.72 0.13
CA GLU A 136 4.55 5.92 -1.10
C GLU A 136 3.21 5.19 -0.99
N VAL A 137 2.09 5.93 -1.11
CA VAL A 137 0.75 5.32 -1.12
C VAL A 137 0.64 4.39 -2.32
N GLU A 138 0.59 3.07 -2.07
CA GLU A 138 0.54 2.07 -3.14
C GLU A 138 -0.81 2.09 -3.90
N GLY A 139 -1.88 2.59 -3.27
CA GLY A 139 -3.21 2.78 -3.87
C GLY A 139 -4.23 1.72 -3.41
N GLN A 140 -5.37 1.66 -4.10
CA GLN A 140 -6.45 0.74 -3.75
C GLN A 140 -6.09 -0.73 -4.04
N ASP A 141 -6.69 -1.62 -3.27
CA ASP A 141 -6.41 -3.06 -3.19
C ASP A 141 -7.67 -3.93 -3.40
N GLY A 142 -8.61 -3.43 -4.21
CA GLY A 142 -9.85 -4.13 -4.55
C GLY A 142 -10.94 -4.10 -3.45
N GLU A 143 -12.05 -4.78 -3.73
CA GLU A 143 -13.20 -4.87 -2.82
C GLU A 143 -13.02 -5.94 -1.74
N TYR A 144 -13.58 -5.68 -0.56
CA TYR A 144 -13.55 -6.61 0.57
C TYR A 144 -14.92 -7.26 0.79
N ASP A 145 -15.00 -8.58 0.62
CA ASP A 145 -16.22 -9.35 0.90
C ASP A 145 -16.35 -9.64 2.41
N SER A 146 -17.02 -8.74 3.13
CA SER A 146 -17.24 -8.90 4.57
C SER A 146 -18.12 -10.10 4.92
N GLU A 147 -19.06 -10.50 4.05
CA GLU A 147 -19.93 -11.66 4.33
C GLU A 147 -19.12 -12.95 4.38
N PHE A 148 -18.14 -13.10 3.47
CA PHE A 148 -17.21 -14.22 3.48
C PHE A 148 -16.18 -14.10 4.62
N TRP A 149 -15.42 -12.99 4.64
CA TRP A 149 -14.22 -12.89 5.46
C TRP A 149 -14.47 -12.68 6.96
N ASP A 150 -15.60 -12.07 7.32
CA ASP A 150 -15.99 -11.87 8.72
C ASP A 150 -16.88 -13.00 9.26
N ASN A 151 -17.14 -14.04 8.46
CA ASN A 151 -17.82 -15.25 8.93
C ASN A 151 -17.00 -15.94 10.04
N PRO A 152 -17.53 -16.09 11.26
CA PRO A 152 -16.83 -16.75 12.37
C PRO A 152 -16.60 -18.24 12.10
N ASP A 153 -17.45 -18.88 11.31
CA ASP A 153 -17.37 -20.31 10.99
C ASP A 153 -16.44 -20.61 9.80
N LEU A 154 -15.99 -19.57 9.08
CA LEU A 154 -14.98 -19.74 8.03
C LEU A 154 -13.67 -20.20 8.66
N THR A 155 -13.20 -21.36 8.25
CA THR A 155 -11.93 -21.94 8.71
C THR A 155 -11.02 -22.27 7.53
N PHE A 156 -9.72 -22.23 7.78
CA PHE A 156 -8.69 -22.68 6.84
C PHE A 156 -7.79 -23.71 7.53
N PRO A 157 -7.15 -24.62 6.78
CA PRO A 157 -6.14 -25.51 7.33
C PRO A 157 -5.06 -24.69 8.05
N GLN A 158 -4.75 -25.08 9.30
CA GLN A 158 -3.66 -24.45 10.05
C GLN A 158 -2.32 -24.74 9.37
N GLN A 159 -1.46 -23.74 9.32
CA GLN A 159 -0.09 -23.87 8.84
C GLN A 159 0.87 -23.27 9.86
N GLN A 160 2.10 -23.77 9.91
CA GLN A 160 3.13 -23.16 10.75
C GLN A 160 3.65 -21.89 10.08
N LEU A 161 3.98 -20.88 10.87
CA LEU A 161 4.65 -19.68 10.36
C LEU A 161 6.00 -20.07 9.70
N PRO A 162 6.39 -19.43 8.60
CA PRO A 162 7.70 -19.65 8.01
C PRO A 162 8.82 -19.11 8.90
N SER A 163 10.08 -19.50 8.64
CA SER A 163 11.20 -18.82 9.28
C SER A 163 11.33 -17.37 8.76
N PHE A 164 11.93 -16.48 9.56
CA PHE A 164 12.21 -15.12 9.11
C PHE A 164 13.14 -15.14 7.89
N TYR A 165 14.12 -16.05 7.88
CA TYR A 165 15.07 -16.17 6.79
C TYR A 165 14.39 -16.52 5.47
N ASP A 166 13.55 -17.57 5.46
CA ASP A 166 12.88 -18.03 4.25
C ASP A 166 11.90 -16.97 3.73
N PHE A 167 11.11 -16.38 4.64
CA PHE A 167 10.17 -15.32 4.28
C PHE A 167 10.90 -14.09 3.72
N ASN A 168 11.95 -13.61 4.41
CA ASN A 168 12.73 -12.43 3.99
C ASN A 168 13.46 -12.64 2.66
N SER A 169 13.95 -13.87 2.42
CA SER A 169 14.59 -14.27 1.16
C SER A 169 13.58 -14.28 0.01
N ALA A 170 12.37 -14.77 0.26
CA ALA A 170 11.28 -14.80 -0.70
C ALA A 170 10.60 -13.42 -0.91
N TYR A 171 10.78 -12.47 0.02
CA TYR A 171 10.08 -11.19 0.00
C TYR A 171 10.51 -10.28 -1.15
N PRO A 172 9.60 -9.91 -2.07
CA PRO A 172 9.95 -9.08 -3.23
C PRO A 172 10.30 -7.64 -2.84
N ARG A 173 11.39 -7.13 -3.39
CA ARG A 173 11.86 -5.73 -3.23
C ARG A 173 11.72 -4.90 -4.52
N ILE A 174 10.97 -5.44 -5.47
CA ILE A 174 10.69 -4.83 -6.77
C ILE A 174 9.36 -4.07 -6.73
N LYS A 175 9.13 -3.21 -7.72
CA LYS A 175 7.89 -2.45 -7.82
C LYS A 175 6.73 -3.36 -8.22
N GLY A 176 5.51 -2.94 -7.92
CA GLY A 176 4.32 -3.73 -8.18
C GLY A 176 4.11 -4.18 -9.61
N LYS A 177 4.38 -3.29 -10.58
CA LYS A 177 4.31 -3.64 -12.01
C LYS A 177 5.25 -4.79 -12.36
N GLU A 178 6.49 -4.68 -11.90
CA GLU A 178 7.53 -5.68 -12.14
C GLU A 178 7.17 -6.99 -11.43
N LEU A 179 6.55 -6.91 -10.26
CA LEU A 179 6.05 -8.08 -9.52
C LEU A 179 4.90 -8.78 -10.26
N ALA A 180 3.92 -8.03 -10.76
CA ALA A 180 2.83 -8.60 -11.56
C ALA A 180 3.36 -9.26 -12.84
N GLN A 181 4.33 -8.64 -13.51
CA GLN A 181 5.01 -9.23 -14.67
C GLN A 181 5.81 -10.50 -14.32
N LEU A 182 6.45 -10.53 -13.15
CA LEU A 182 7.19 -11.69 -12.68
C LEU A 182 6.28 -12.88 -12.35
N ILE A 183 5.09 -12.62 -11.79
CA ILE A 183 4.14 -13.67 -11.42
C ILE A 183 3.32 -14.13 -12.64
N GLY A 184 2.97 -13.21 -13.53
CA GLY A 184 2.19 -13.51 -14.73
C GLY A 184 0.75 -13.90 -14.43
N GLY A 185 0.14 -14.65 -15.34
CA GLY A 185 -1.21 -15.18 -15.21
C GLY A 185 -2.29 -14.12 -15.03
N GLU A 186 -3.33 -14.49 -14.30
CA GLU A 186 -4.50 -13.65 -14.05
C GLU A 186 -4.13 -12.36 -13.28
N ILE A 187 -3.07 -12.39 -12.47
CA ILE A 187 -2.54 -11.20 -11.78
C ILE A 187 -2.06 -10.14 -12.78
N LEU A 188 -1.31 -10.54 -13.81
CA LEU A 188 -0.83 -9.61 -14.84
C LEU A 188 -1.98 -9.08 -15.71
N ASP A 189 -2.98 -9.93 -15.99
CA ASP A 189 -4.17 -9.52 -16.73
C ASP A 189 -4.97 -8.47 -15.95
N LEU A 190 -5.23 -8.69 -14.67
CA LEU A 190 -5.91 -7.74 -13.79
C LEU A 190 -5.15 -6.43 -13.64
N TYR A 191 -3.83 -6.51 -13.50
CA TYR A 191 -2.96 -5.33 -13.47
C TYR A 191 -3.12 -4.48 -14.73
N THR A 192 -3.13 -5.14 -15.89
CA THR A 192 -3.21 -4.46 -17.20
C THR A 192 -4.59 -3.86 -17.43
N LYS A 193 -5.65 -4.58 -17.02
CA LYS A 193 -7.05 -4.18 -17.23
C LYS A 193 -7.50 -3.08 -16.26
N TYR A 194 -7.06 -3.13 -15.00
CA TYR A 194 -7.49 -2.23 -13.94
C TYR A 194 -6.31 -1.57 -13.20
N PRO A 195 -5.45 -0.82 -13.91
CA PRO A 195 -4.19 -0.32 -13.37
C PRO A 195 -4.34 0.71 -12.24
N ASN A 196 -5.55 1.19 -11.96
CA ASN A 196 -5.85 2.12 -10.85
C ASN A 196 -6.49 1.43 -9.64
N SER A 197 -7.05 0.22 -9.82
CA SER A 197 -7.77 -0.53 -8.78
C SER A 197 -6.97 -1.70 -8.22
N VAL A 198 -5.95 -2.15 -8.96
CA VAL A 198 -5.05 -3.25 -8.59
C VAL A 198 -3.63 -2.69 -8.46
N ARG A 199 -3.47 -1.66 -7.62
CA ARG A 199 -2.17 -1.06 -7.29
C ARG A 199 -1.67 -1.42 -5.89
N GLY A 200 -2.53 -1.89 -4.99
CA GLY A 200 -2.10 -2.41 -3.70
C GLY A 200 -1.28 -3.69 -3.89
N TYR A 201 0.05 -3.56 -4.00
CA TYR A 201 0.94 -4.72 -4.17
C TYR A 201 1.41 -5.27 -2.84
N CYS A 202 1.13 -4.59 -1.74
CA CYS A 202 1.46 -5.00 -0.39
C CYS A 202 1.01 -6.45 -0.11
N ALA A 203 -0.26 -6.77 -0.40
CA ALA A 203 -0.80 -8.12 -0.26
C ALA A 203 -0.16 -9.12 -1.23
N LEU A 204 0.14 -8.69 -2.46
CA LEU A 204 0.78 -9.52 -3.48
C LEU A 204 2.24 -9.88 -3.10
N LYS A 205 3.00 -8.92 -2.55
CA LYS A 205 4.37 -9.11 -2.05
C LYS A 205 4.39 -10.12 -0.92
N VAL A 206 3.52 -9.96 0.08
CA VAL A 206 3.39 -10.91 1.19
C VAL A 206 2.91 -12.28 0.70
N SER A 207 1.93 -12.33 -0.21
CA SER A 207 1.46 -13.60 -0.79
C SER A 207 2.57 -14.36 -1.49
N ARG A 208 3.41 -13.66 -2.27
CA ARG A 208 4.59 -14.28 -2.90
C ARG A 208 5.59 -14.75 -1.85
N ALA A 209 5.89 -13.95 -0.84
CA ALA A 209 6.81 -14.33 0.22
C ALA A 209 6.33 -15.60 0.94
N LEU A 210 5.04 -15.67 1.29
CA LEU A 210 4.40 -16.85 1.88
C LEU A 210 4.52 -18.09 0.99
N ASN A 211 4.10 -17.98 -0.27
CA ASN A 211 4.14 -19.08 -1.23
C ASN A 211 5.55 -19.65 -1.42
N TYR A 212 6.56 -18.79 -1.42
CA TYR A 212 7.95 -19.16 -1.63
C TYR A 212 8.72 -19.41 -0.32
N SER A 213 8.07 -19.28 0.83
CA SER A 213 8.58 -19.69 2.15
C SER A 213 7.90 -20.96 2.68
N GLY A 214 7.22 -21.72 1.81
CA GLY A 214 6.63 -23.02 2.14
C GLY A 214 5.17 -22.97 2.61
N ILE A 215 4.51 -21.81 2.56
CA ILE A 215 3.09 -21.69 2.90
C ILE A 215 2.25 -21.89 1.64
N THR A 216 1.19 -22.69 1.72
CA THR A 216 0.25 -22.86 0.61
C THR A 216 -0.93 -21.93 0.77
N ILE A 217 -1.07 -20.95 -0.12
CA ILE A 217 -2.29 -20.15 -0.25
C ILE A 217 -3.29 -20.92 -1.13
N PRO A 218 -4.50 -21.24 -0.63
CA PRO A 218 -5.48 -21.97 -1.43
C PRO A 218 -6.16 -21.07 -2.48
N HIS A 219 -6.81 -21.71 -3.45
CA HIS A 219 -7.80 -21.06 -4.27
C HIS A 219 -9.01 -20.71 -3.41
N ILE A 220 -9.39 -19.43 -3.37
CA ILE A 220 -10.52 -18.95 -2.58
C ILE A 220 -11.49 -18.23 -3.49
N VAL A 221 -12.74 -18.68 -3.47
CA VAL A 221 -13.89 -18.00 -4.08
C VAL A 221 -14.81 -17.55 -2.95
N THR A 222 -15.24 -16.29 -2.98
CA THR A 222 -16.04 -15.69 -1.90
C THR A 222 -17.55 -15.79 -2.18
N THR A 223 -18.39 -15.17 -1.34
CA THR A 223 -19.86 -15.33 -1.40
C THR A 223 -20.52 -14.83 -2.68
N LYS A 224 -19.84 -13.99 -3.46
CA LYS A 224 -20.35 -13.40 -4.70
C LYS A 224 -19.82 -14.06 -5.97
N ASP A 225 -19.28 -15.27 -5.84
CA ASP A 225 -18.45 -15.91 -6.88
C ASP A 225 -17.26 -15.03 -7.29
N ASP A 226 -16.83 -14.15 -6.38
CA ASP A 226 -15.73 -13.21 -6.56
C ASP A 226 -14.43 -13.88 -6.11
N ALA A 227 -13.32 -13.57 -6.79
CA ALA A 227 -12.01 -14.11 -6.45
C ALA A 227 -11.51 -13.56 -5.10
N GLY A 228 -11.35 -14.44 -4.11
CA GLY A 228 -10.66 -14.13 -2.86
C GLY A 228 -9.13 -14.24 -3.00
N THR A 229 -8.68 -15.13 -3.88
CA THR A 229 -7.29 -15.23 -4.36
C THR A 229 -7.25 -15.40 -5.87
N VAL A 230 -6.17 -14.93 -6.48
CA VAL A 230 -5.98 -14.89 -7.94
C VAL A 230 -4.80 -15.77 -8.33
N SER A 231 -4.89 -16.44 -9.48
CA SER A 231 -3.85 -17.37 -9.96
C SER A 231 -2.66 -16.65 -10.64
N GLY A 232 -1.45 -17.14 -10.41
CA GLY A 232 -0.24 -16.78 -11.17
C GLY A 232 0.15 -17.86 -12.19
N ASP A 233 1.08 -17.56 -13.10
CA ASP A 233 1.59 -18.53 -14.09
C ASP A 233 2.38 -19.67 -13.44
N ASP A 234 2.84 -19.48 -12.21
CA ASP A 234 3.51 -20.49 -11.40
C ASP A 234 2.55 -21.46 -10.68
N GLY A 235 1.26 -21.37 -10.98
CA GLY A 235 0.21 -22.22 -10.44
C GLY A 235 -0.11 -21.98 -8.97
N LYS A 236 0.34 -20.86 -8.39
CA LYS A 236 0.04 -20.45 -7.02
C LYS A 236 -1.07 -19.42 -6.98
N TYR A 237 -1.62 -19.22 -5.78
CA TYR A 237 -2.68 -18.26 -5.52
C TYR A 237 -2.19 -17.10 -4.66
N TYR A 238 -2.74 -15.91 -4.92
CA TYR A 238 -2.26 -14.67 -4.32
C TYR A 238 -3.42 -13.79 -3.87
N PHE A 239 -3.24 -13.10 -2.75
CA PHE A 239 -4.13 -12.04 -2.31
C PHE A 239 -3.76 -10.72 -2.98
N LEU A 240 -4.78 -9.99 -3.42
CA LEU A 240 -4.66 -8.60 -3.85
C LEU A 240 -5.14 -7.62 -2.78
N ASN A 241 -6.07 -8.05 -1.91
CA ASN A 241 -6.65 -7.23 -0.85
C ASN A 241 -5.94 -7.47 0.50
N ALA A 242 -5.44 -6.40 1.13
CA ALA A 242 -4.67 -6.48 2.37
C ALA A 242 -5.50 -6.95 3.56
N LYS A 243 -6.76 -6.51 3.67
CA LYS A 243 -7.66 -6.93 4.75
C LYS A 243 -8.09 -8.40 4.60
N ALA A 244 -8.32 -8.86 3.37
CA ALA A 244 -8.59 -10.29 3.09
C ALA A 244 -7.39 -11.16 3.48
N LEU A 245 -6.18 -10.77 3.07
CA LEU A 245 -4.94 -11.43 3.47
C LEU A 245 -4.81 -11.48 5.00
N ASN A 246 -5.05 -10.36 5.70
CA ASN A 246 -5.03 -10.29 7.16
C ASN A 246 -5.98 -11.32 7.79
N LYS A 247 -7.24 -11.38 7.33
CA LYS A 247 -8.25 -12.31 7.86
C LYS A 247 -7.88 -13.76 7.60
N TRP A 248 -7.36 -14.06 6.42
CA TRP A 248 -6.86 -15.40 6.12
C TRP A 248 -5.69 -15.78 7.05
N MET A 249 -4.70 -14.90 7.24
CA MET A 249 -3.56 -15.16 8.13
C MET A 249 -4.01 -15.38 9.59
N GLN A 250 -4.97 -14.61 10.09
CA GLN A 250 -5.55 -14.84 11.43
C GLN A 250 -6.16 -16.23 11.55
N LYS A 251 -6.87 -16.69 10.51
CA LYS A 251 -7.51 -18.01 10.48
C LYS A 251 -6.54 -19.15 10.18
N THR A 252 -5.40 -18.91 9.53
CA THR A 252 -4.42 -19.94 9.14
C THR A 252 -3.28 -20.09 10.13
N PHE A 253 -2.82 -19.01 10.75
CA PHE A 253 -1.72 -19.00 11.73
C PHE A 253 -2.20 -18.81 13.17
N GLY A 254 -3.47 -18.45 13.37
CA GLY A 254 -3.99 -18.07 14.68
C GLY A 254 -3.59 -16.66 15.11
N ILE A 255 -4.20 -16.22 16.20
CA ILE A 255 -3.98 -14.93 16.86
C ILE A 255 -3.76 -15.14 18.37
N SER A 256 -3.24 -14.12 19.05
CA SER A 256 -3.08 -14.14 20.51
C SER A 256 -4.45 -14.22 21.20
N PRO A 257 -4.55 -14.89 22.37
CA PRO A 257 -3.45 -15.54 23.09
C PRO A 257 -3.06 -16.93 22.56
N ASP A 258 -3.84 -17.52 21.65
CA ASP A 258 -3.65 -18.90 21.18
C ASP A 258 -2.36 -19.06 20.35
N ASN A 259 -1.98 -18.03 19.59
CA ASN A 259 -0.67 -17.92 18.96
C ASN A 259 0.21 -16.90 19.71
N PRO A 260 1.26 -17.33 20.44
CA PRO A 260 2.16 -16.42 21.17
C PRO A 260 3.11 -15.63 20.25
N PHE A 261 3.24 -16.02 18.98
CA PHE A 261 4.02 -15.30 17.97
C PHE A 261 3.20 -14.24 17.25
N HIS A 262 1.93 -14.06 17.61
CA HIS A 262 1.10 -12.96 17.12
C HIS A 262 1.07 -11.82 18.13
N ILE A 263 1.10 -10.58 17.65
CA ILE A 263 0.82 -9.37 18.42
C ILE A 263 -0.21 -8.55 17.65
N ARG A 264 -1.22 -8.04 18.36
CA ARG A 264 -2.13 -7.01 17.86
C ARG A 264 -1.90 -5.69 18.58
N ILE A 265 -1.78 -4.62 17.82
CA ILE A 265 -1.69 -3.24 18.31
C ILE A 265 -2.90 -2.49 17.75
N SER A 266 -3.75 -1.94 18.61
CA SER A 266 -4.91 -1.15 18.19
C SER A 266 -4.51 0.22 17.64
N GLY A 267 -5.37 0.80 16.81
CA GLY A 267 -5.23 2.18 16.34
C GLY A 267 -5.09 3.20 17.46
N SER A 268 -5.81 2.99 18.57
CA SER A 268 -5.74 3.87 19.75
C SER A 268 -4.39 3.84 20.45
N GLU A 269 -3.71 2.69 20.48
CA GLU A 269 -2.37 2.59 21.07
C GLU A 269 -1.33 3.37 20.25
N GLY A 270 -1.57 3.51 18.94
CA GLY A 270 -0.73 4.27 18.01
C GLY A 270 -0.61 5.77 18.31
N GLY A 271 -1.48 6.35 19.13
CA GLY A 271 -1.44 7.77 19.47
C GLY A 271 -1.83 8.68 18.29
N ILE A 272 -1.56 9.97 18.42
CA ILE A 272 -1.93 10.96 17.40
C ILE A 272 -1.00 10.77 16.20
N LYS A 273 -1.59 10.55 15.01
CA LYS A 273 -0.83 10.30 13.77
C LYS A 273 0.19 9.15 13.88
N GLY A 274 -0.15 8.11 14.66
CA GLY A 274 0.67 6.91 14.75
C GLY A 274 2.02 7.10 15.46
N GLU A 275 2.21 8.21 16.18
CA GLU A 275 3.49 8.57 16.79
C GLU A 275 4.05 7.52 17.78
N ASN A 276 3.19 6.67 18.35
CA ASN A 276 3.62 5.60 19.26
C ASN A 276 4.01 4.30 18.55
N PHE A 277 3.55 4.08 17.30
CA PHE A 277 3.82 2.82 16.60
C PHE A 277 5.31 2.48 16.47
N PRO A 278 6.22 3.43 16.15
CA PRO A 278 7.66 3.14 16.10
C PRO A 278 8.20 2.46 17.37
N LYS A 279 7.72 2.88 18.54
CA LYS A 279 8.09 2.27 19.82
C LYS A 279 7.41 0.93 20.05
N LEU A 280 6.13 0.81 19.68
CA LEU A 280 5.35 -0.41 19.87
C LEU A 280 5.79 -1.55 18.94
N THR A 281 6.40 -1.21 17.80
CA THR A 281 6.93 -2.19 16.84
C THR A 281 8.43 -2.41 16.94
N ALA A 282 9.14 -1.64 17.76
CA ALA A 282 10.57 -1.80 17.99
C ALA A 282 10.89 -3.21 18.51
N GLY A 283 11.90 -3.86 17.92
CA GLY A 283 12.30 -5.22 18.26
C GLY A 283 11.47 -6.31 17.58
N LEU A 284 10.35 -5.99 16.93
CA LEU A 284 9.52 -6.96 16.24
C LEU A 284 10.03 -7.20 14.82
N LYS A 285 10.14 -8.47 14.42
CA LYS A 285 10.51 -8.86 13.04
C LYS A 285 9.54 -9.93 12.54
N GLY A 286 9.05 -9.79 11.31
CA GLY A 286 8.13 -10.77 10.73
C GLY A 286 7.12 -10.19 9.75
N ILE A 287 5.94 -10.79 9.69
CA ILE A 287 4.88 -10.38 8.76
C ILE A 287 4.06 -9.25 9.40
N TYR A 288 4.07 -8.09 8.77
CA TYR A 288 3.30 -6.92 9.17
C TYR A 288 2.00 -6.84 8.38
N SER A 289 0.88 -6.62 9.06
CA SER A 289 -0.42 -6.45 8.42
C SER A 289 -1.27 -5.42 9.16
N MET A 290 -1.50 -4.29 8.52
CA MET A 290 -2.30 -3.19 9.02
C MET A 290 -3.66 -3.19 8.36
N VAL A 291 -4.73 -2.97 9.13
CA VAL A 291 -6.07 -2.74 8.59
C VAL A 291 -6.45 -1.28 8.79
N SER A 292 -6.88 -0.63 7.72
CA SER A 292 -7.35 0.76 7.76
C SER A 292 -8.87 0.83 7.92
N SER A 293 -9.35 1.89 8.56
CA SER A 293 -10.77 2.24 8.54
C SER A 293 -11.15 3.15 7.37
N ASN A 294 -10.20 3.54 6.51
CA ASN A 294 -10.43 4.38 5.33
C ASN A 294 -10.23 3.58 4.02
N SER A 295 -11.29 2.94 3.55
CA SER A 295 -11.28 2.17 2.30
C SER A 295 -10.96 2.99 1.04
N LYS A 296 -11.06 4.33 1.08
CA LYS A 296 -10.64 5.18 -0.05
C LYS A 296 -9.13 5.25 -0.21
N TRP A 297 -8.39 5.08 0.89
CA TRP A 297 -6.94 4.98 0.85
C TRP A 297 -6.54 3.56 0.40
N ALA A 298 -6.91 2.55 1.20
CA ALA A 298 -6.86 1.13 0.90
C ALA A 298 -7.60 0.37 2.02
N SER A 299 -7.87 -0.92 1.85
CA SER A 299 -8.40 -1.75 2.95
C SER A 299 -7.37 -1.91 4.10
N GLY A 300 -6.08 -1.76 3.80
CA GLY A 300 -4.98 -1.94 4.73
C GLY A 300 -3.60 -1.85 4.06
N HIS A 301 -2.57 -2.31 4.77
CA HIS A 301 -1.21 -2.49 4.27
C HIS A 301 -0.66 -3.83 4.74
N ALA A 302 0.26 -4.41 3.99
CA ALA A 302 0.97 -5.61 4.40
C ALA A 302 2.43 -5.53 3.97
N ASP A 303 3.35 -5.86 4.86
CA ASP A 303 4.78 -5.75 4.58
C ASP A 303 5.62 -6.74 5.40
N LEU A 304 6.92 -6.68 5.20
CA LEU A 304 7.91 -7.31 6.08
C LEU A 304 8.44 -6.26 7.06
N ILE A 305 8.22 -6.46 8.36
CA ILE A 305 8.81 -5.62 9.41
C ILE A 305 10.14 -6.20 9.89
N LYS A 306 11.11 -5.30 10.09
CA LYS A 306 12.46 -5.60 10.58
C LYS A 306 12.56 -5.24 12.07
N GLY A 307 13.54 -5.82 12.76
CA GLY A 307 13.73 -5.65 14.21
C GLY A 307 13.99 -4.21 14.69
N ASP A 308 14.25 -3.26 13.79
CA ASP A 308 14.33 -1.82 14.09
C ASP A 308 12.95 -1.12 14.05
N GLY A 309 11.86 -1.87 13.84
CA GLY A 309 10.49 -1.36 13.72
C GLY A 309 10.18 -0.74 12.35
N THR A 310 11.09 -0.81 11.38
CA THR A 310 10.87 -0.33 10.00
C THR A 310 10.43 -1.45 9.06
N CYS A 311 9.68 -1.10 8.03
CA CYS A 311 9.12 -2.03 7.05
C CYS A 311 9.93 -1.97 5.75
N VAL A 312 9.92 -3.01 4.92
CA VAL A 312 10.71 -3.03 3.69
C VAL A 312 10.27 -1.95 2.69
N ASN A 313 8.98 -1.66 2.59
CA ASN A 313 8.41 -0.66 1.66
C ASN A 313 7.75 0.52 2.37
N GLY A 314 7.96 0.67 3.67
CA GLY A 314 7.32 1.68 4.51
C GLY A 314 6.15 1.12 5.32
N CYS A 315 6.01 1.60 6.55
CA CYS A 315 5.04 1.04 7.51
C CYS A 315 3.66 1.71 7.45
N HIS A 316 3.57 2.93 6.90
CA HIS A 316 2.32 3.70 6.82
C HIS A 316 1.66 3.93 8.19
N PHE A 317 2.45 4.24 9.22
CA PHE A 317 1.91 4.60 10.55
C PHE A 317 1.09 5.88 10.50
N TYR A 318 1.34 6.74 9.52
CA TYR A 318 0.47 7.82 9.12
C TYR A 318 0.78 8.24 7.68
N ASP A 319 -0.28 8.54 6.91
CA ASP A 319 -0.21 8.98 5.52
C ASP A 319 -0.99 10.27 5.30
N THR A 320 -0.79 10.90 4.13
CA THR A 320 -1.59 12.04 3.66
C THR A 320 -2.10 11.76 2.24
N PRO A 321 -3.43 11.68 2.00
CA PRO A 321 -4.52 11.83 2.97
C PRO A 321 -4.47 10.77 4.09
N PRO A 322 -5.02 11.05 5.29
CA PRO A 322 -4.95 10.13 6.41
C PRO A 322 -5.46 8.73 6.07
N ALA A 323 -4.68 7.73 6.50
CA ALA A 323 -5.03 6.32 6.54
C ALA A 323 -5.21 5.92 8.01
N PRO A 324 -6.36 6.18 8.65
CA PRO A 324 -6.53 5.86 10.05
C PRO A 324 -6.43 4.35 10.23
N ILE A 325 -5.60 3.95 11.19
CA ILE A 325 -5.31 2.56 11.49
C ILE A 325 -6.38 2.04 12.44
N ALA A 326 -7.06 0.96 12.06
CA ALA A 326 -7.95 0.25 12.96
C ALA A 326 -7.13 -0.61 13.93
N TYR A 327 -6.20 -1.39 13.38
CA TYR A 327 -5.23 -2.18 14.13
C TYR A 327 -4.09 -2.63 13.20
N ILE A 328 -3.01 -3.10 13.82
CA ILE A 328 -1.87 -3.77 13.19
C ILE A 328 -1.74 -5.15 13.83
N ASP A 329 -1.70 -6.19 13.00
CA ASP A 329 -1.29 -7.54 13.38
C ASP A 329 0.16 -7.77 12.92
N ILE A 330 0.97 -8.35 13.79
CA ILE A 330 2.33 -8.78 13.49
C ILE A 330 2.47 -10.25 13.85
N TRP A 331 2.83 -11.08 12.88
CA TRP A 331 3.28 -12.45 13.13
C TRP A 331 4.81 -12.46 13.17
N ILE A 332 5.35 -12.63 14.38
CA ILE A 332 6.78 -12.69 14.65
C ILE A 332 7.34 -13.97 14.03
N LEU A 333 8.36 -13.81 13.20
CA LEU A 333 9.05 -14.93 12.56
C LEU A 333 10.40 -15.15 13.24
N ASN A 334 10.76 -16.42 13.49
CA ASN A 334 12.04 -16.80 14.09
C ASN A 334 13.17 -16.75 13.05
#